data_AF-A0AAD6RJ07-F1
#
_entry.id   AF-A0AAD6RJ07-F1
#
_cell.length_a   1.000
_cell.length_b   1.000
_cell.length_c   1.000
_cell.angle_alpha   90.00
_cell.angle_beta   90.00
_cell.angle_gamma   90.00
#
_symmetry.space_group_name_H-M   'P 1'
#
loop_
_entity.id
_entity.type
_entity.pdbx_description
1 polymer ?
#
loop_
_entity_poly.entity_id
_entity_poly.type
_entity_poly.pdbx_seq_one_letter_code
_entity_poly.pdbx_strand_id
1 'polypeptide(L)'
;MEVGVKLRLPDSNSHQKLSTILSTLHIKSLIQENIFFDSKSSKLSSNLAALRLCFHNLDSYCRVRREFGVGENEDLVCLSGFRNVRQVFDWKGLKLELGETIYDFGTSYEIECD
;
A
#
# COMPACT_ATOMS: atom_id res chain seq x y z
N MET A 1 -14.32 11.33 7.03
CA MET A 1 -12.94 11.56 7.46
C MET A 1 -12.44 10.23 7.96
N GLU A 2 -11.36 9.72 7.38
CA GLU A 2 -10.68 8.51 7.84
C GLU A 2 -9.58 8.95 8.83
N VAL A 3 -9.51 8.32 9.99
CA VAL A 3 -8.55 8.65 11.06
C VAL A 3 -7.95 7.35 11.53
N GLY A 4 -6.63 7.24 11.43
CA GLY A 4 -5.89 6.07 11.89
C GLY A 4 -4.60 6.47 12.59
N VAL A 5 -4.12 5.60 13.47
CA VAL A 5 -2.80 5.71 14.09
C VAL A 5 -1.81 4.99 13.18
N LYS A 6 -0.71 5.66 12.83
CA LYS A 6 0.36 5.10 12.00
C LYS A 6 1.71 5.28 12.66
N LEU A 7 2.39 4.17 12.94
CA LEU A 7 3.71 4.16 13.58
C LEU A 7 4.72 3.46 12.69
N ARG A 8 5.92 4.05 12.55
CA ARG A 8 7.03 3.44 11.83
C ARG A 8 7.86 2.55 12.75
N LEU A 9 8.16 1.34 12.29
CA LEU A 9 9.12 0.46 12.95
C LEU A 9 10.53 0.71 12.38
N PRO A 10 11.58 0.65 13.21
CA PRO A 10 12.92 1.05 12.78
C PRO A 10 13.56 0.06 11.79
N ASP A 11 13.25 -1.24 11.90
CA ASP A 11 13.92 -2.29 11.14
C ASP A 11 13.08 -3.57 11.03
N SER A 12 13.58 -4.53 10.22
CA SER A 12 12.98 -5.85 10.01
C SER A 12 12.91 -6.69 11.28
N ASN A 13 13.88 -6.53 12.20
CA ASN A 13 13.89 -7.26 13.47
C ASN A 13 12.71 -6.83 14.36
N SER A 14 12.42 -5.53 14.40
CA SER A 14 11.29 -4.97 15.14
C SER A 14 9.96 -5.41 14.54
N HIS A 15 9.86 -5.43 13.20
CA HIS A 15 8.72 -6.01 12.49
C HIS A 15 8.52 -7.49 12.81
N GLN A 16 9.57 -8.31 12.73
CA GLN A 16 9.49 -9.75 13.00
C GLN A 16 9.10 -10.04 14.45
N LYS A 17 9.64 -9.29 15.42
CA LYS A 17 9.26 -9.40 16.84
C LYS A 17 7.79 -9.09 17.03
N LEU A 18 7.29 -8.01 16.43
CA LEU A 18 5.89 -7.60 16.57
C LEU A 18 4.94 -8.61 15.90
N SER A 19 5.29 -9.09 14.70
CA SER A 19 4.55 -10.16 14.01
C SER A 19 4.48 -11.44 14.86
N THR A 20 5.59 -11.81 15.52
CA THR A 20 5.64 -12.96 16.42
C THR A 20 4.72 -12.77 17.63
N ILE A 21 4.75 -11.60 18.27
CA ILE A 21 3.90 -11.27 19.42
C ILE A 21 2.40 -11.30 19.05
N LEU A 22 2.05 -10.81 17.86
CA LEU A 22 0.66 -10.73 17.39
C LEU A 22 0.17 -12.01 16.71
N SER A 23 1.02 -13.02 16.53
CA SER A 23 0.74 -14.21 15.70
C SER A 23 -0.56 -14.95 16.05
N THR A 24 -0.93 -15.01 17.34
CA THR A 24 -2.17 -15.66 17.79
C THR A 24 -3.44 -14.91 17.42
N LEU A 25 -3.31 -13.65 17.03
CA LEU A 25 -4.40 -12.74 16.67
C LEU A 25 -4.53 -12.57 15.15
N HIS A 26 -3.77 -13.34 14.37
CA HIS A 26 -3.69 -13.20 12.93
C HIS A 26 -5.02 -13.55 12.25
N ILE A 27 -5.50 -12.64 11.40
CA ILE A 27 -6.71 -12.84 10.58
C ILE A 27 -6.32 -13.27 9.17
N LYS A 28 -5.48 -12.48 8.50
CA LYS A 28 -5.12 -12.69 7.09
C LYS A 28 -3.87 -11.93 6.69
N SER A 29 -3.26 -12.37 5.58
CA SER A 29 -2.14 -11.70 4.93
C SER A 29 -2.53 -11.19 3.54
N LEU A 30 -2.37 -9.87 3.37
CA LEU A 30 -2.47 -9.02 2.18
C LEU A 30 -1.20 -9.04 1.32
N ILE A 31 -1.24 -9.33 0.02
CA ILE A 31 -0.22 -8.82 -0.92
C ILE A 31 -0.87 -7.75 -1.78
N GLN A 32 -0.28 -6.56 -1.79
CA GLN A 32 -0.79 -5.38 -2.49
C GLN A 32 0.27 -4.85 -3.46
N GLU A 33 -0.17 -4.53 -4.67
CA GLU A 33 0.62 -3.74 -5.62
C GLU A 33 -0.08 -2.39 -5.82
N ASN A 34 0.59 -1.32 -5.41
CA ASN A 34 0.06 0.03 -5.43
C ASN A 34 0.67 0.80 -6.60
N ILE A 35 -0.14 1.13 -7.60
CA ILE A 35 0.29 1.85 -8.80
C ILE A 35 -0.33 3.24 -8.80
N PHE A 36 0.48 4.26 -9.05
CA PHE A 36 0.07 5.66 -8.98
C PHE A 36 0.04 6.31 -10.36
N PHE A 37 -0.87 7.27 -10.51
CA PHE A 37 -1.05 8.01 -11.74
C PHE A 37 -1.20 9.51 -11.43
N ASP A 38 -0.65 10.33 -12.32
CA ASP A 38 -0.87 11.78 -12.35
C ASP A 38 -0.74 12.23 -13.81
N SER A 39 -1.10 13.48 -14.06
CA SER A 39 -0.81 14.15 -15.31
C SER A 39 0.68 14.46 -15.50
N LYS A 40 1.09 14.67 -16.76
CA LYS A 40 2.44 15.13 -17.10
C LYS A 40 2.82 16.44 -16.37
N SER A 41 1.82 17.26 -16.00
CA SER A 41 1.98 18.53 -15.29
C SER A 41 1.74 18.44 -13.78
N SER A 42 1.69 17.22 -13.21
CA SER A 42 1.53 17.02 -11.76
C SER A 42 0.28 17.69 -11.16
N LYS A 43 -0.82 17.75 -11.92
CA LYS A 43 -2.06 18.40 -11.52
C LYS A 43 -2.69 17.79 -10.27
N LEU A 44 -2.67 16.46 -10.09
CA LEU A 44 -3.25 15.83 -8.90
C LEU A 44 -2.41 16.15 -7.67
N SER A 45 -1.10 15.91 -7.74
CA SER A 45 -0.18 16.19 -6.64
C SER A 45 -0.14 17.68 -6.26
N SER A 46 -0.27 18.59 -7.23
CA SER A 46 -0.40 20.04 -6.99
C SER A 46 -1.68 20.42 -6.23
N ASN A 47 -2.70 19.56 -6.26
CA ASN A 47 -3.94 19.71 -5.51
C ASN A 47 -4.02 18.75 -4.31
N LEU A 48 -2.88 18.23 -3.84
CA LEU A 48 -2.78 17.30 -2.71
C LEU A 48 -3.64 16.03 -2.89
N ALA A 49 -3.84 15.61 -4.14
CA ALA A 49 -4.58 14.42 -4.50
C ALA A 49 -3.66 13.34 -5.04
N ALA A 50 -3.97 12.07 -4.75
CA ALA A 50 -3.27 10.91 -5.28
C ALA A 50 -4.27 9.93 -5.89
N LEU A 51 -4.07 9.58 -7.17
CA LEU A 51 -4.81 8.50 -7.81
C LEU A 51 -4.01 7.22 -7.71
N ARG A 52 -4.53 6.26 -6.95
CA ARG A 52 -3.89 4.96 -6.70
C ARG A 52 -4.81 3.82 -7.13
N LEU A 53 -4.25 2.88 -7.89
CA LEU A 53 -4.87 1.58 -8.15
C LEU A 53 -4.13 0.52 -7.32
N CYS A 54 -4.87 -0.16 -6.44
CA CYS A 54 -4.34 -1.18 -5.55
C CYS A 54 -4.82 -2.56 -6.00
N PHE A 55 -3.90 -3.40 -6.47
CA PHE A 55 -4.18 -4.77 -6.86
C PHE A 55 -3.88 -5.69 -5.69
N HIS A 56 -4.77 -6.65 -5.44
CA HIS A 56 -4.61 -7.65 -4.40
C HIS A 56 -4.35 -9.02 -5.03
N ASN A 57 -3.46 -9.82 -4.45
CA ASN A 57 -3.24 -11.22 -4.80
C ASN A 57 -2.96 -11.50 -6.30
N LEU A 58 -2.19 -10.62 -6.95
CA LEU A 58 -1.73 -10.78 -8.34
C LEU A 58 -2.85 -10.73 -9.41
N ASP A 59 -4.05 -10.23 -9.07
CA ASP A 59 -5.11 -10.02 -10.06
C ASP A 59 -4.81 -8.80 -10.97
N SER A 60 -3.98 -9.07 -11.99
CA SER A 60 -3.93 -8.43 -13.30
C SER A 60 -3.75 -6.89 -13.38
N TYR A 61 -2.50 -6.44 -13.25
CA TYR A 61 -1.99 -5.14 -13.74
C TYR A 61 -2.39 -4.84 -15.21
N CYS A 62 -2.70 -5.88 -15.98
CA CYS A 62 -2.90 -5.83 -17.43
C CYS A 62 -4.28 -5.30 -17.90
N ARG A 63 -5.23 -5.04 -16.99
CA ARG A 63 -6.58 -4.58 -17.39
C ARG A 63 -6.70 -3.06 -17.51
N VAL A 64 -6.04 -2.31 -16.63
CA VAL A 64 -6.30 -0.85 -16.49
C VAL A 64 -5.90 -0.05 -17.73
N ARG A 65 -4.70 -0.27 -18.26
CA ARG A 65 -4.26 0.45 -19.48
C ARG A 65 -5.18 0.17 -20.66
N ARG A 66 -5.58 -1.10 -20.82
CA ARG A 66 -6.40 -1.56 -21.95
C ARG A 66 -7.86 -1.13 -21.81
N GLU A 67 -8.43 -1.17 -20.61
CA GLU A 67 -9.85 -0.90 -20.38
C GLU A 67 -10.16 0.59 -20.24
N PHE A 68 -9.21 1.39 -19.75
CA PHE A 68 -9.42 2.81 -19.46
C PHE A 68 -8.55 3.76 -20.32
N GLY A 69 -7.81 3.24 -21.30
CA GLY A 69 -7.00 4.05 -22.22
C GLY A 69 -5.91 4.88 -21.53
N VAL A 70 -5.39 4.41 -20.38
CA VAL A 70 -4.39 5.16 -19.61
C VAL A 70 -3.07 5.20 -20.39
N GLY A 71 -2.69 6.41 -20.81
CA GLY A 71 -1.54 6.68 -21.68
C GLY A 71 -1.87 6.80 -23.17
N GLU A 72 -3.14 6.63 -23.57
CA GLU A 72 -3.60 6.86 -24.96
C GLU A 72 -3.93 8.34 -25.21
N ASN A 73 -4.44 9.04 -24.18
CA ASN A 73 -4.50 10.50 -24.15
C ASN A 73 -3.32 11.03 -23.33
N GLU A 74 -2.67 12.09 -23.79
CA GLU A 74 -1.42 12.64 -23.23
C GLU A 74 -1.49 13.12 -21.77
N ASP A 75 -2.67 13.10 -21.16
CA ASP A 75 -2.94 13.77 -19.90
C ASP A 75 -2.75 12.92 -18.64
N LEU A 76 -2.62 11.59 -18.74
CA LEU A 76 -2.41 10.73 -17.56
C LEU A 76 -1.27 9.74 -17.79
N VAL A 77 -0.26 9.79 -16.92
CA VAL A 77 0.92 8.95 -16.95
C VAL A 77 0.99 8.07 -15.70
N CYS A 78 1.55 6.86 -15.86
CA CYS A 78 1.85 5.97 -14.75
C CYS A 78 3.13 6.44 -14.07
N LEU A 79 3.07 6.71 -12.77
CA LEU A 79 4.21 7.12 -11.93
C LEU A 79 4.98 5.93 -11.34
N SER A 80 4.70 4.71 -11.80
CA SER A 80 5.12 3.46 -11.17
C SER A 80 4.40 3.21 -9.83
N GLY A 81 4.95 2.32 -9.02
CA GLY A 81 4.33 1.83 -7.81
C GLY A 81 5.27 1.09 -6.88
N PHE A 82 4.70 0.51 -5.83
CA PHE A 82 5.42 -0.30 -4.87
C PHE A 82 4.57 -1.48 -4.39
N ARG A 83 5.24 -2.50 -3.85
CA ARG A 83 4.58 -3.66 -3.26
C ARG A 83 4.46 -3.47 -1.75
N ASN A 84 3.37 -3.93 -1.17
CA ASN A 84 3.19 -4.01 0.28
C ASN A 84 2.70 -5.41 0.66
N VAL A 85 3.28 -5.97 1.71
CA VAL A 85 2.78 -7.17 2.40
C VAL A 85 2.17 -6.72 3.71
N ARG A 86 0.90 -7.06 3.94
CA ARG A 86 0.12 -6.56 5.07
C ARG A 86 -0.46 -7.71 5.88
N GLN A 87 0.00 -7.87 7.11
CA GLN A 87 -0.61 -8.79 8.07
C GLN A 87 -1.69 -8.06 8.87
N VAL A 88 -2.88 -8.64 8.93
CA VAL A 88 -4.02 -8.08 9.67
C VAL A 88 -4.26 -8.89 10.93
N PHE A 89 -4.45 -8.21 12.06
CA PHE A 89 -4.69 -8.81 13.37
C PHE A 89 -5.94 -8.21 14.04
N ASP A 90 -6.65 -9.02 14.82
CA ASP A 90 -7.71 -8.55 15.73
C ASP A 90 -7.13 -8.40 17.14
N TRP A 91 -6.93 -7.16 17.57
CA TRP A 91 -6.41 -6.86 18.90
C TRP A 91 -7.42 -6.02 19.68
N LYS A 92 -8.07 -6.67 20.66
CA LYS A 92 -9.06 -6.03 21.54
C LYS A 92 -10.23 -5.38 20.77
N GLY A 93 -10.66 -5.99 19.66
CA GLY A 93 -11.72 -5.46 18.80
C GLY A 93 -11.27 -4.34 17.87
N LEU A 94 -9.98 -4.03 17.84
CA LEU A 94 -9.35 -3.11 16.89
C LEU A 94 -8.61 -3.90 15.81
N LYS A 95 -8.58 -3.35 14.61
CA LYS A 95 -7.89 -3.94 13.47
C LYS A 95 -6.49 -3.35 13.36
N LEU A 96 -5.49 -4.16 13.66
CA LEU A 96 -4.09 -3.77 13.46
C LEU A 96 -3.60 -4.27 12.10
N GLU A 97 -2.91 -3.42 11.36
CA GLU A 97 -2.32 -3.73 10.07
C GLU A 97 -0.81 -3.53 10.15
N LEU A 98 -0.06 -4.62 10.21
CA LEU A 98 1.40 -4.62 10.18
C LEU A 98 1.86 -4.76 8.73
N GLY A 99 2.55 -3.74 8.23
CA GLY A 99 2.97 -3.63 6.85
C GLY A 99 4.47 -3.73 6.65
N GLU A 100 4.86 -4.43 5.60
CA GLU A 100 6.17 -4.40 4.97
C GLU A 100 6.02 -3.79 3.57
N THR A 101 6.55 -2.58 3.36
CA THR A 101 6.51 -1.87 2.09
C THR A 101 7.84 -1.98 1.37
N ILE A 102 7.83 -2.57 0.19
CA ILE A 102 9.00 -2.90 -0.62
C ILE A 102 9.11 -1.88 -1.76
N TYR A 103 10.11 -1.01 -1.66
CA TYR A 103 10.52 -0.08 -2.71
C TYR A 103 11.80 -0.58 -3.39
N ASP A 104 12.11 -0.04 -4.57
CA ASP A 104 13.35 -0.38 -5.28
C ASP A 104 14.62 0.00 -4.50
N PHE A 105 14.53 1.00 -3.63
CA PHE A 105 15.63 1.52 -2.80
C PHE A 105 15.65 0.96 -1.37
N GLY A 106 14.75 0.03 -1.03
CA GLY A 106 14.73 -0.62 0.28
C GLY A 106 13.32 -0.86 0.84
N THR A 107 13.27 -1.37 2.06
CA THR A 107 12.02 -1.80 2.72
C THR A 107 11.71 -0.93 3.94
N SER A 108 10.44 -0.54 4.09
CA SER A 108 9.92 0.15 5.27
C SER A 108 8.89 -0.71 6.00
N TYR A 109 8.80 -0.53 7.31
CA TYR A 109 7.92 -1.31 8.19
C TYR A 109 7.04 -0.37 9.00
N GLU A 110 5.74 -0.62 9.02
CA GLU A 110 4.76 0.26 9.65
C GLU A 110 3.66 -0.57 10.33
N ILE A 111 3.08 -0.05 11.41
CA ILE A 111 1.84 -0.56 11.99
C ILE A 111 0.77 0.52 11.95
N GLU A 112 -0.39 0.14 11.44
CA GLU A 112 -1.57 1.00 11.28
C GLU A 112 -2.72 0.44 12.13
N CYS A 113 -3.57 1.33 12.65
CA CYS A 113 -4.84 1.00 13.28
C CYS A 113 -5.86 2.07 12.91
N ASP A 114 -6.92 1.65 12.22
CA ASP A 114 -8.06 2.49 11.87
C ASP A 114 -9.18 2.39 12.92
#